data_AF-A0A2G5TPY5-F1
#
_entry.id   AF-A0A2G5TPY5-F1
#
_cell.length_a   1.000
_cell.length_b   1.000
_cell.length_c   1.000
_cell.angle_alpha   90.00
_cell.angle_beta   90.00
_cell.angle_gamma   90.00
#
_symmetry.space_group_name_H-M   'P 1'
#
loop_
_entity.id
_entity.type
_entity.pdbx_description
1 polymer ?
#
loop_
_entity_poly.entity_id
_entity_poly.type
_entity_poly.pdbx_seq_one_letter_code
_entity_poly.pdbx_strand_id
1 'polypeptide(L)'
;MVFICNPALVGLSARGQSLISSHRDVYTSLLVEYCLQNYQKLGPSRFVDLLSIYDTISKTKEDLDVHYILCHLNNPTLYYYKIFS
;
A
#
# COMPACT_ATOMS: atom_id res chain seq x y z
N MET A 1 2.62 7.50 -4.05
CA MET A 1 3.57 7.86 -2.97
C MET A 1 3.00 7.63 -1.58
N VAL A 2 1.81 8.15 -1.22
CA VAL A 2 1.14 7.87 0.09
C VAL A 2 1.14 6.39 0.47
N PHE A 3 0.87 5.52 -0.50
CA PHE A 3 0.78 4.07 -0.34
C PHE A 3 2.12 3.32 -0.33
N ILE A 4 3.20 3.96 -0.80
CA ILE A 4 4.54 3.35 -0.90
C ILE A 4 5.37 3.73 0.33
N CYS A 5 5.11 4.90 0.92
CA CYS A 5 5.77 5.38 2.14
C CYS A 5 5.21 4.69 3.39
N ASN A 6 5.44 3.38 3.53
CA ASN A 6 5.04 2.62 4.72
C ASN A 6 6.15 2.66 5.81
N PRO A 7 5.96 3.40 6.91
CA PRO A 7 6.96 3.43 7.99
C PRO A 7 7.03 2.12 8.78
N ALA A 8 6.03 1.24 8.67
CA ALA A 8 6.03 -0.07 9.33
C ALA A 8 6.78 -1.16 8.53
N LEU A 9 7.48 -0.80 7.45
CA LEU A 9 8.30 -1.74 6.69
C LEU A 9 9.39 -2.33 7.58
N VAL A 10 9.49 -3.66 7.57
CA VAL A 10 10.49 -4.41 8.33
C VAL A 10 11.90 -4.03 7.86
N GLY A 11 12.81 -3.82 8.80
CA GLY A 11 14.22 -3.48 8.51
C GLY A 11 14.54 -1.99 8.47
N LEU A 12 13.57 -1.11 8.67
CA LEU A 12 13.82 0.33 8.80
C LEU A 12 14.38 0.69 10.18
N SER A 13 15.43 1.52 10.19
CA SER A 13 15.90 2.18 11.41
C SER A 13 14.86 3.19 11.94
N ALA A 14 14.90 3.53 13.23
CA ALA A 14 13.98 4.52 13.82
C ALA A 14 14.00 5.86 13.05
N ARG A 15 15.19 6.30 12.60
CA ARG A 15 15.33 7.48 11.74
C ARG A 15 14.67 7.29 10.38
N GLY A 16 14.83 6.12 9.76
CA GLY A 16 14.19 5.78 8.49
C GLY A 16 12.66 5.78 8.58
N GLN A 17 12.12 5.21 9.65
CA GLN A 17 10.67 5.21 9.93
C GLN A 17 10.14 6.65 10.07
N SER A 18 10.84 7.49 10.85
CA SER A 18 10.49 8.90 11.03
C SER A 18 10.53 9.68 9.71
N LEU A 19 11.57 9.48 8.89
CA LEU A 19 11.70 10.14 7.59
C LEU A 19 10.57 9.73 6.64
N ILE A 20 10.26 8.44 6.56
CA ILE A 20 9.18 7.91 5.72
C ILE A 20 7.82 8.41 6.21
N SER A 21 7.59 8.46 7.52
CA SER A 21 6.36 9.01 8.09
C SER A 21 6.17 10.46 7.68
N SER A 22 7.21 11.29 7.83
CA SER A 22 7.14 12.71 7.45
C SER A 22 6.81 12.91 5.97
N HIS A 23 7.41 12.11 5.08
CA HIS A 23 7.06 12.16 3.65
C HIS A 23 5.63 11.68 3.39
N ARG A 24 5.19 10.61 4.06
CA ARG A 24 3.82 10.11 3.96
C ARG A 24 2.81 11.18 4.36
N ASP A 25 3.07 11.91 5.44
CA ASP A 25 2.20 12.98 5.93
C ASP A 25 2.08 14.10 4.90
N VAL A 26 3.21 14.56 4.33
CA VAL A 26 3.22 15.57 3.25
C VAL A 26 2.41 15.11 2.05
N TYR A 27 2.63 13.89 1.55
CA TYR A 27 1.88 13.37 0.40
C TYR A 27 0.39 13.18 0.71
N THR A 28 0.06 12.82 1.95
CA THR A 28 -1.33 12.64 2.38
C THR A 28 -2.06 13.97 2.40
N SER A 29 -1.43 15.02 2.96
CA SER A 29 -1.98 16.38 2.96
C SER A 29 -2.21 16.89 1.53
N LEU A 30 -1.22 16.73 0.65
CA LEU A 30 -1.35 17.13 -0.77
C LEU A 30 -2.45 16.35 -1.48
N LEU A 31 -2.62 15.06 -1.20
CA LEU A 31 -3.69 14.25 -1.79
C LEU A 31 -5.07 14.71 -1.31
N VAL A 32 -5.22 15.02 -0.02
CA VAL A 32 -6.47 15.58 0.54
C VAL A 32 -6.78 16.92 -0.12
N GLU A 33 -5.80 17.83 -0.17
CA GLU A 33 -5.97 19.14 -0.81
C GLU A 33 -6.39 19.01 -2.27
N TYR A 34 -5.71 18.15 -3.03
CA TYR A 34 -6.07 17.85 -4.41
C TYR A 34 -7.52 17.35 -4.52
N CYS A 35 -7.94 16.44 -3.65
CA CYS A 35 -9.31 15.92 -3.67
C CYS A 35 -10.34 17.01 -3.37
N LEU A 36 -10.08 17.87 -2.37
CA LEU A 36 -10.98 18.97 -2.00
C LEU A 36 -11.09 20.02 -3.11
N GLN A 37 -9.96 20.38 -3.75
CA GLN A 37 -9.94 21.38 -4.80
C GLN A 37 -10.62 20.91 -6.10
N ASN A 38 -10.43 19.64 -6.48
CA ASN A 38 -10.87 19.13 -7.78
C ASN A 38 -12.26 18.48 -7.77
N TYR A 39 -12.76 18.05 -6.60
CA TYR A 39 -14.02 17.30 -6.49
C TYR A 39 -15.06 17.97 -5.58
N GLN A 40 -14.83 19.23 -5.16
CA GLN A 40 -15.77 20.05 -4.38
C GLN A 40 -16.34 19.28 -3.17
N LYS A 41 -17.68 19.17 -3.06
CA LYS A 41 -18.38 18.45 -1.98
C LYS A 41 -18.08 16.94 -1.95
N LEU A 42 -17.62 16.38 -3.07
CA LEU A 42 -17.26 14.96 -3.18
C LEU A 42 -15.78 14.70 -2.84
N GLY A 43 -14.98 15.75 -2.58
CA GLY A 43 -13.55 15.61 -2.23
C GLY A 43 -13.26 14.62 -1.11
N PRO A 44 -13.96 14.68 0.04
CA PRO A 44 -13.76 13.72 1.12
C PRO A 44 -14.06 12.27 0.70
N SER A 45 -15.19 12.05 0.01
CA SER A 45 -15.55 10.71 -0.50
C SER A 45 -14.50 10.19 -1.48
N ARG A 46 -14.04 11.04 -2.42
CA ARG A 46 -13.00 10.70 -3.38
C ARG A 46 -11.68 10.30 -2.69
N PHE A 47 -11.31 11.01 -1.63
CA PHE A 47 -10.13 10.66 -0.85
C PHE A 47 -10.26 9.28 -0.20
N VAL A 48 -11.42 9.00 0.43
CA VAL A 48 -11.71 7.70 1.04
C VAL A 48 -11.71 6.57 -0.01
N ASP A 49 -12.32 6.80 -1.17
CA ASP A 49 -12.33 5.83 -2.27
C ASP A 49 -10.90 5.48 -2.69
N LEU A 50 -10.03 6.48 -2.85
CA LEU A 50 -8.62 6.26 -3.18
C LEU A 50 -7.87 5.49 -2.08
N LEU A 51 -8.16 5.75 -0.80
CA LEU A 51 -7.59 4.97 0.30
C LEU A 51 -8.07 3.51 0.29
N SER A 52 -9.34 3.27 -0.04
CA SER A 52 -9.90 1.90 -0.08
C SER A 52 -9.25 1.01 -1.15
N ILE A 53 -8.78 1.61 -2.25
CA ILE A 53 -8.01 0.90 -3.28
C ILE A 53 -6.73 0.33 -2.69
N TYR A 54 -6.05 1.07 -1.82
CA TYR A 54 -4.84 0.60 -1.18
C TYR A 54 -5.08 -0.57 -0.24
N ASP A 55 -6.14 -0.52 0.56
CA ASP A 55 -6.51 -1.64 1.44
C ASP A 55 -6.83 -2.88 0.61
N THR A 56 -7.51 -2.71 -0.54
CA THR A 56 -7.83 -3.80 -1.46
C THR A 56 -6.57 -4.41 -2.08
N ILE A 57 -5.63 -3.59 -2.53
CA ILE A 57 -4.34 -4.05 -3.07
C ILE A 57 -3.54 -4.79 -2.00
N SER A 58 -3.50 -4.25 -0.77
CA SER A 58 -2.75 -4.84 0.35
C SER A 58 -3.29 -6.23 0.70
N LYS A 59 -4.62 -6.37 0.83
CA LYS A 59 -5.27 -7.67 1.04
C LYS A 59 -5.05 -8.63 -0.12
N THR A 60 -5.15 -8.15 -1.35
CA THR A 60 -4.91 -8.97 -2.55
C THR A 60 -3.47 -9.51 -2.56
N LYS A 61 -2.49 -8.71 -2.13
CA LYS A 61 -1.10 -9.16 -1.98
C LYS A 61 -0.99 -10.26 -0.92
N GLU A 62 -1.60 -10.07 0.25
CA GLU A 62 -1.59 -11.08 1.32
C GLU A 62 -2.23 -12.40 0.84
N ASP A 63 -3.37 -12.32 0.15
CA ASP A 63 -4.05 -13.48 -0.42
C ASP A 63 -3.19 -14.20 -1.47
N LEU A 64 -2.46 -13.45 -2.31
CA LEU A 64 -1.52 -14.01 -3.28
C LEU A 64 -0.33 -14.68 -2.59
N ASP A 65 0.21 -14.09 -1.53
CA ASP A 65 1.32 -14.66 -0.77
C ASP A 65 0.89 -16.00 -0.12
N VAL A 66 -0.31 -16.06 0.45
CA VAL A 66 -0.90 -17.32 0.98
C VAL A 66 -1.14 -18.34 -0.13
N HIS A 67 -1.73 -17.90 -1.24
CA HIS A 67 -2.00 -18.77 -2.39
C HIS A 67 -0.70 -19.38 -2.95
N TYR A 68 0.36 -18.57 -3.07
CA TYR A 68 1.68 -19.04 -3.49
C TYR A 68 2.21 -20.13 -2.57
N ILE A 69 2.12 -19.95 -1.25
CA ILE A 69 2.56 -20.96 -0.27
C ILE A 69 1.77 -22.25 -0.46
N LEU A 70 0.43 -22.18 -0.58
CA LEU A 70 -0.40 -23.36 -0.78
C LEU A 70 -0.09 -24.10 -2.08
N CYS A 71 0.13 -23.37 -3.18
CA CYS A 71 0.52 -23.97 -4.45
C CYS A 71 1.89 -24.67 -4.36
N HIS A 72 2.86 -24.03 -3.71
CA HIS A 72 4.20 -24.60 -3.54
C HIS A 72 4.19 -25.88 -2.69
N LEU A 73 3.41 -25.91 -1.61
CA LEU A 73 3.24 -27.10 -0.78
C LEU A 73 2.56 -28.26 -1.52
N ASN A 74 1.58 -27.95 -2.38
CA ASN A 74 0.85 -28.97 -3.14
C ASN A 74 1.60 -29.48 -4.38
N ASN A 75 2.44 -28.65 -5.01
CA ASN A 75 3.16 -28.98 -6.23
C ASN A 75 4.57 -28.34 -6.23
N PRO A 76 5.55 -28.93 -5.53
CA PRO A 76 6.87 -28.31 -5.31
C PRO A 76 7.71 -28.15 -6.60
N THR A 77 7.32 -28.78 -7.71
CA THR A 77 8.00 -28.69 -9.01
C THR A 77 7.51 -27.54 -9.90
N LEU A 78 6.45 -26.84 -9.52
CA LEU A 78 5.95 -25.68 -10.29
C LEU A 78 6.82 -24.45 -10.01
N TYR A 79 7.55 -24.01 -11.04
CA TYR A 79 8.29 -22.75 -11.03
C TYR A 79 7.33 -21.57 -11.17
N TYR A 80 7.07 -20.88 -10.08
CA TYR A 80 6.36 -19.60 -10.08
C TYR A 80 7.38 -18.45 -9.97
N TYR A 81 7.26 -17.46 -10.87
CA TYR A 81 8.01 -16.22 -10.74
C TYR A 81 7.53 -15.48 -9.49
N LYS A 82 8.45 -15.17 -8.57
CA LYS A 82 8.18 -14.30 -7.41
C LYS A 82 8.04 -12.86 -7.94
N ILE A 83 6.80 -12.39 -8.11
CA ILE A 83 6.54 -11.06 -8.70
C ILE A 83 6.59 -9.95 -7.61
N PHE A 84 6.44 -10.31 -6.34
CA PHE A 84 6.48 -9.36 -5.22
C PHE A 84 7.39 -9.89 -4.10
N SER A 85 8.58 -9.31 -3.99
CA SER A 85 9.56 -9.53 -2.91
C SER A 85 9.53 -8.40 -1.89
#